data_AF-A0A350QFN6-F1
#
_entry.id   AF-A0A350QFN6-F1
#
_cell.length_a   1.000
_cell.length_b   1.000
_cell.length_c   1.000
_cell.angle_alpha   90.00
_cell.angle_beta   90.00
_cell.angle_gamma   90.00
#
_symmetry.space_group_name_H-M   'P 1'
#
loop_
_entity.id
_entity.type
_entity.pdbx_description
1 polymer ?
#
loop_
_entity_poly.entity_id
_entity_poly.type
_entity_poly.pdbx_seq_one_letter_code
_entity_poly.pdbx_strand_id
1 'polypeptide(L)' 'NPLQLGELALPVSASFGVAGCTDSASLAAAIEHADKQLYLAKHSGRNLVC' A
#
# COMPACT_ATOMS: atom_id res chain seq x y z
N ASN A 1 -14.53 8.14 0.84
CA ASN A 1 -15.65 7.91 1.79
C ASN A 1 -15.17 7.05 2.93
N PRO A 2 -15.40 7.44 4.20
CA PRO A 2 -15.16 6.58 5.36
C PRO A 2 -15.99 5.31 5.27
N LEU A 3 -15.54 4.27 5.96
CA LEU A 3 -16.23 2.99 5.98
C LEU A 3 -17.44 3.11 6.91
N GLN A 4 -18.63 2.84 6.41
CA GLN A 4 -19.87 2.95 7.17
C GLN A 4 -20.21 1.60 7.81
N LEU A 5 -20.38 1.55 9.13
CA LEU A 5 -20.86 0.38 9.86
C LEU A 5 -22.11 0.77 10.68
N GLY A 6 -23.29 0.63 10.06
CA GLY A 6 -24.54 1.18 10.60
C GLY A 6 -24.49 2.71 10.61
N GLU A 7 -24.70 3.33 11.77
CA GLU A 7 -24.56 4.79 11.94
C GLU A 7 -23.13 5.24 12.27
N LEU A 8 -22.19 4.30 12.49
CA LEU A 8 -20.81 4.63 12.81
C LEU A 8 -19.99 4.87 11.54
N ALA A 9 -19.35 6.03 11.46
CA ALA A 9 -18.36 6.34 10.43
C ALA A 9 -16.94 6.00 10.92
N LEU A 10 -16.30 5.04 10.26
CA LEU A 10 -14.95 4.57 10.61
C LEU A 10 -13.91 5.23 9.69
N PRO A 11 -13.04 6.12 10.22
CA PRO A 11 -11.92 6.64 9.46
C PRO A 11 -10.91 5.52 9.25
N VAL A 12 -10.65 5.20 7.99
CA VAL A 12 -9.67 4.19 7.59
C VAL A 12 -8.57 4.86 6.77
N SER A 13 -7.35 4.36 6.96
CA SER A 13 -6.19 4.71 6.13
C SER A 13 -5.58 3.45 5.54
N ALA A 14 -4.80 3.61 4.48
CA ALA A 14 -4.03 2.54 3.87
C ALA A 14 -2.60 3.01 3.66
N SER A 15 -1.67 2.05 3.66
CA SER A 15 -0.28 2.29 3.27
C SER A 15 -0.04 1.57 1.95
N PHE A 16 0.83 2.13 1.12
CA PHE A 16 1.09 1.61 -0.22
C PHE A 16 2.60 1.52 -0.44
N GLY A 17 3.03 0.44 -1.09
CA GLY A 17 4.38 0.32 -1.63
C GLY A 17 4.31 0.29 -3.14
N VAL A 18 5.17 1.06 -3.80
CA VAL A 18 5.17 1.25 -5.25
C VAL A 18 6.52 0.82 -5.82
N ALA A 19 6.47 0.18 -6.99
CA ALA A 19 7.66 -0.14 -7.76
C ALA A 19 7.40 0.08 -9.26
N GLY A 20 8.44 0.49 -9.97
CA GLY A 20 8.40 0.56 -11.43
C GLY A 20 8.51 -0.83 -12.06
N CYS A 21 7.70 -1.09 -13.08
CA CYS A 21 7.74 -2.30 -13.90
C CYS A 21 7.88 -1.86 -15.36
N THR A 22 9.07 -1.99 -15.94
CA THR A 22 9.34 -1.52 -17.31
C THR A 22 9.12 -2.59 -18.37
N ASP A 23 9.16 -3.86 -17.97
CA ASP A 23 8.87 -5.01 -18.84
C ASP A 23 7.95 -6.01 -18.12
N SER A 24 7.21 -6.82 -18.86
CA SER A 24 6.26 -7.79 -18.27
C SER A 24 6.95 -9.00 -17.61
N ALA A 25 8.18 -9.33 -18.03
CA ALA A 25 8.97 -10.40 -17.43
C ALA A 25 9.38 -10.07 -15.98
N SER A 26 9.45 -8.77 -15.65
CA SER A 26 9.81 -8.24 -14.34
C SER A 26 8.65 -8.11 -13.37
N LEU A 27 7.41 -8.46 -13.76
CA LEU A 27 6.22 -8.22 -12.93
C LEU A 27 6.34 -8.83 -11.53
N ALA A 28 6.78 -10.09 -11.43
CA ALA A 28 6.95 -10.75 -10.14
C ALA A 28 7.98 -10.03 -9.25
N ALA A 29 9.10 -9.59 -9.83
CA ALA A 29 10.12 -8.83 -9.12
C ALA A 29 9.63 -7.43 -8.72
N ALA A 30 8.81 -6.79 -9.56
CA ALA A 30 8.20 -5.50 -9.26
C ALA A 30 7.18 -5.62 -8.11
N ILE A 31 6.39 -6.70 -8.06
CA ILE A 31 5.49 -6.98 -6.94
C ILE A 31 6.28 -7.21 -5.65
N GLU A 32 7.36 -8.00 -5.69
CA GLU A 32 8.22 -8.23 -4.52
C GLU A 32 8.84 -6.92 -4.02
N HIS A 33 9.28 -6.06 -4.94
CA HIS A 33 9.83 -4.76 -4.57
C HIS A 33 8.76 -3.83 -3.98
N ALA A 34 7.56 -3.78 -4.58
CA ALA A 34 6.44 -3.02 -4.05
C ALA A 34 6.06 -3.49 -2.63
N ASP A 35 6.09 -4.80 -2.34
CA ASP A 35 5.81 -5.32 -1.00
C ASP A 35 6.87 -4.87 0.03
N LYS A 36 8.15 -4.86 -0.37
CA LYS A 36 9.24 -4.30 0.48
C LYS A 36 9.00 -2.82 0.80
N GLN A 37 8.56 -2.02 -0.17
CA GLN A 37 8.20 -0.62 0.08
C GLN A 37 6.97 -0.50 0.99
N LEU A 38 5.97 -1.37 0.82
CA LEU A 38 4.79 -1.41 1.69
C LEU A 38 5.17 -1.75 3.14
N TYR A 39 6.13 -2.66 3.32
CA TYR A 39 6.68 -2.98 4.63
C TYR A 39 7.30 -1.73 5.27
N LEU A 40 8.13 -0.97 4.53
CA LEU A 40 8.68 0.30 5.01
C LEU A 40 7.58 1.29 5.38
N ALA A 41 6.55 1.43 4.54
CA ALA A 41 5.43 2.32 4.81
C ALA A 41 4.70 1.99 6.13
N LYS A 42 4.52 0.70 6.42
CA LYS A 42 3.90 0.25 7.67
C LYS A 42 4.78 0.49 8.90
N HIS A 43 6.10 0.39 8.76
CA HIS A 43 7.05 0.58 9.86
C HIS A 43 7.38 2.04 10.12
N SER A 44 7.29 2.91 9.10
CA SER A 44 7.58 4.34 9.19
C SER A 44 6.40 5.20 9.66
N GLY A 45 5.28 4.60 10.06
CA GLY A 45 4.13 5.32 10.65
C GLY A 45 2.77 5.01 10.05
N ARG A 46 2.69 4.20 8.99
CA ARG A 46 1.46 3.89 8.22
C ARG A 46 0.87 5.14 7.54
N ASN A 47 -0.28 4.98 6.89
CA ASN A 47 -0.98 6.03 6.12
C ASN A 47 -0.05 6.81 5.17
N LEU A 48 0.86 6.10 4.51
CA LEU A 48 1.90 6.69 3.68
C LEU A 48 2.20 5.82 2.47
N VAL A 49 2.84 6.43 1.48
CA VAL A 49 3.27 5.77 0.24
C VAL A 49 4.79 5.75 0.23
N CYS A 50 5.36 4.58 -0.05
CA CYS A 50 6.78 4.39 -0.30
C CYS A 50 7.00 3.90 -1.73
#